data_AF-W4RRN7-F1
#
_entry.id   AF-W4RRN7-F1
#
_cell.length_a   1.000
_cell.length_b   1.000
_cell.length_c   1.000
_cell.angle_alpha   90.00
_cell.angle_beta   90.00
_cell.angle_gamma   90.00
#
_symmetry.space_group_name_H-M   'P 1'
#
loop_
_entity.id
_entity.type
_entity.pdbx_description
1 polymer ?
#
loop_
_entity_poly.entity_id
_entity_poly.type
_entity_poly.pdbx_seq_one_letter_code
_entity_poly.pdbx_strand_id
1 'polypeptide(L)'
;MEQHVKMSLDKWKAEIEEILKEIDAEYEEVKNELQVYTYKFNITKQVVQSTVNPDLNRKIRELYHQPFEEKFNDLKEYIKELEEKKRVFQMFTDKIDKVTEKEVEPQFAVAQSE
;
A
#
# COMPACT_ATOMS: atom_id res chain seq x y z
N MET A 1 14.16 19.40 -23.32
CA MET A 1 14.04 19.95 -21.95
C MET A 1 15.17 20.92 -21.62
N GLU A 2 14.85 22.10 -21.09
CA GLU A 2 15.88 22.90 -20.42
C GLU A 2 16.47 22.11 -19.24
N GLN A 3 17.79 22.14 -19.08
CA GLN A 3 18.51 21.29 -18.12
C GLN A 3 17.98 21.43 -16.69
N HIS A 4 17.51 22.63 -16.33
CA HIS A 4 16.94 22.93 -15.03
C HIS A 4 15.59 22.22 -14.78
N VAL A 5 14.74 22.05 -15.82
CA VAL A 5 13.45 21.36 -15.72
C VAL A 5 13.68 19.87 -15.55
N LYS A 6 14.61 19.28 -16.30
CA LYS A 6 14.97 17.86 -16.17
C LYS A 6 15.47 17.53 -14.76
N MET A 7 16.41 18.32 -14.24
CA MET A 7 16.92 18.13 -12.87
C MET A 7 15.82 18.26 -11.81
N SER A 8 14.85 19.14 -12.03
CA SER A 8 13.71 19.31 -11.10
C SER A 8 12.77 18.10 -11.14
N LEU A 9 12.50 17.54 -12.32
CA LEU A 9 11.69 16.34 -12.49
C LEU A 9 12.38 15.09 -11.91
N ASP A 10 13.69 14.94 -12.13
CA ASP A 10 14.49 13.85 -11.56
C ASP A 10 14.48 13.90 -10.02
N LYS A 11 14.61 15.10 -9.45
CA LYS A 11 14.53 15.31 -8.00
C LYS A 11 13.14 14.96 -7.45
N TRP A 12 12.09 15.45 -8.10
CA TRP A 12 10.72 15.16 -7.69
C TRP A 12 10.41 13.67 -7.77
N LYS A 13 10.91 12.98 -8.81
CA LYS A 13 10.80 11.52 -8.92
C LYS A 13 11.48 10.82 -7.76
N ALA A 14 12.70 11.21 -7.40
CA ALA A 14 13.43 10.63 -6.28
C ALA A 14 12.69 10.81 -4.94
N GLU A 15 12.09 11.98 -4.71
CA GLU A 15 11.25 12.24 -3.52
C GLU A 15 10.02 11.30 -3.49
N ILE A 16 9.37 11.07 -4.63
CA ILE A 16 8.24 10.13 -4.73
C ILE A 16 8.69 8.68 -4.51
N GLU A 17 9.87 8.30 -5.01
CA GLU A 17 10.42 6.95 -4.79
C GLU A 17 10.74 6.68 -3.31
N GLU A 18 11.14 7.69 -2.54
CA GLU A 18 11.27 7.56 -1.08
C GLU A 18 9.92 7.32 -0.42
N ILE A 19 8.88 8.08 -0.78
CA ILE A 19 7.52 7.88 -0.28
C ILE A 19 7.01 6.48 -0.63
N LEU A 20 7.27 5.98 -1.84
CA LEU A 20 6.88 4.63 -2.26
C LEU A 20 7.56 3.55 -1.40
N LYS A 21 8.82 3.73 -1.01
CA LYS A 21 9.53 2.81 -0.11
C LYS A 21 8.92 2.80 1.29
N GLU A 22 8.51 3.97 1.80
CA GLU A 22 7.83 4.08 3.09
C GLU A 22 6.48 3.35 3.06
N ILE A 23 5.69 3.57 2.01
CA ILE A 23 4.40 2.87 1.81
C ILE A 23 4.62 1.35 1.73
N ASP A 24 5.67 0.88 1.05
CA ASP A 24 5.98 -0.54 0.93
C ASP A 24 6.40 -1.16 2.27
N ALA A 25 7.17 -0.44 3.08
CA ALA A 25 7.54 -0.88 4.42
C ALA A 25 6.30 -0.99 5.32
N GLU A 26 5.45 0.04 5.32
CA GLU A 26 4.21 0.05 6.09
C GLU A 26 3.25 -1.06 5.64
N TYR A 27 3.14 -1.30 4.33
CA TYR A 27 2.32 -2.39 3.79
C TYR A 27 2.74 -3.75 4.34
N GLU A 28 4.04 -4.05 4.35
CA GLU A 28 4.54 -5.33 4.88
C GLU A 28 4.34 -5.44 6.40
N GLU A 29 4.47 -4.35 7.15
CA GLU A 29 4.14 -4.34 8.58
C GLU A 29 2.66 -4.67 8.83
N VAL A 30 1.75 -3.98 8.15
CA VAL A 30 0.30 -4.17 8.30
C VAL A 30 -0.11 -5.57 7.84
N LYS A 31 0.51 -6.10 6.78
CA LYS A 31 0.29 -7.47 6.30
C LYS A 31 0.74 -8.52 7.32
N ASN A 32 1.89 -8.33 7.96
CA ASN A 32 2.35 -9.20 9.03
C ASN A 32 1.40 -9.13 10.24
N GLU A 33 0.96 -7.92 10.62
CA GLU A 33 -0.02 -7.74 11.69
C GLU A 33 -1.36 -8.43 11.36
N LEU A 34 -1.83 -8.31 10.12
CA LEU A 34 -3.05 -8.97 9.67
C LEU A 34 -2.94 -10.50 9.80
N GLN A 35 -1.78 -11.09 9.48
CA GLN A 35 -1.55 -12.52 9.69
C GLN A 35 -1.64 -12.88 11.18
N VAL A 36 -1.02 -12.10 12.06
CA VAL A 36 -1.09 -12.31 13.51
C VAL A 36 -2.54 -12.25 14.00
N TYR A 37 -3.32 -11.25 13.58
CA TYR A 37 -4.73 -11.14 13.96
C TYR A 37 -5.60 -12.24 13.37
N THR A 38 -5.27 -12.75 12.18
CA THR A 38 -5.90 -13.94 11.60
C THR A 38 -5.71 -15.16 12.52
N TYR A 39 -4.49 -15.39 13.01
CA TYR A 39 -4.23 -16.48 13.96
C TYR A 39 -4.95 -16.27 15.29
N LYS A 40 -4.89 -15.06 15.86
CA LYS A 40 -5.60 -14.72 17.11
C LYS A 40 -7.11 -14.96 16.99
N PHE A 41 -7.72 -14.51 15.89
CA PHE A 41 -9.14 -14.72 15.61
C PHE A 41 -9.49 -16.20 15.46
N ASN A 42 -8.69 -16.98 14.73
CA ASN A 42 -8.92 -18.41 14.53
C ASN A 42 -8.80 -19.22 15.83
N ILE A 43 -7.77 -18.93 16.65
CA ILE A 43 -7.59 -19.58 17.95
C ILE A 43 -8.77 -19.29 18.87
N THR A 44 -9.16 -18.01 18.99
CA THR A 44 -10.29 -17.62 19.85
C THR A 44 -11.61 -18.24 19.39
N LYS A 45 -11.82 -18.34 18.08
CA LYS A 45 -12.97 -19.06 17.51
C LYS A 45 -13.01 -20.53 17.93
N GLN A 46 -11.88 -21.23 17.87
CA GLN A 46 -11.79 -22.63 18.29
C GLN A 46 -12.05 -22.79 19.80
N VAL A 47 -11.50 -21.90 20.63
CA VAL A 47 -11.74 -21.89 22.08
C VAL A 47 -13.21 -21.64 22.41
N VAL A 48 -13.85 -20.69 21.72
CA VAL A 48 -15.29 -20.41 21.84
C VAL A 48 -16.13 -21.64 21.47
N GLN A 49 -15.73 -22.40 20.45
CA GLN A 49 -16.44 -23.61 20.01
C GLN A 49 -16.26 -24.79 20.97
N SER A 50 -15.11 -24.91 21.64
CA SER A 50 -14.83 -25.99 22.59
C SER A 50 -15.29 -25.69 24.02
N THR A 51 -15.67 -24.45 24.32
CA THR A 51 -16.14 -24.03 25.65
C THR A 51 -17.64 -24.26 25.81
N VAL A 52 -18.00 -25.23 26.68
CA VAL A 52 -19.39 -25.60 26.99
C VAL A 52 -20.03 -24.63 28.00
N ASN A 53 -19.22 -23.95 28.83
CA ASN A 53 -19.71 -23.00 29.82
C ASN A 53 -20.14 -21.68 29.13
N PRO A 54 -21.43 -21.31 29.19
CA PRO A 54 -21.95 -20.15 28.46
C PRO A 54 -21.40 -18.81 28.97
N ASP A 55 -21.12 -18.66 30.27
CA ASP A 55 -20.58 -17.42 30.83
C ASP A 55 -19.12 -17.20 30.44
N LEU A 56 -18.31 -18.26 30.44
CA LEU A 56 -16.94 -18.19 29.94
C LEU A 56 -16.92 -17.95 28.44
N ASN A 57 -17.81 -18.59 27.68
CA ASN A 57 -17.94 -18.38 26.24
C ASN A 57 -18.27 -16.92 25.92
N ARG A 58 -19.23 -16.32 26.63
CA ARG A 58 -19.56 -14.89 26.49
C ARG A 58 -18.36 -13.99 26.76
N LYS A 59 -17.66 -14.21 27.88
CA LYS A 59 -16.47 -13.42 28.24
C LYS A 59 -15.35 -13.52 27.19
N ILE A 60 -15.10 -14.72 26.66
CA ILE A 60 -14.06 -14.92 25.63
C ILE A 60 -14.45 -14.20 24.33
N ARG A 61 -15.74 -14.21 23.97
CA ARG A 61 -16.22 -13.47 22.80
C ARG A 61 -16.02 -11.97 22.95
N GLU A 62 -16.43 -11.40 24.08
CA GLU A 62 -16.35 -9.97 24.36
C GLU A 62 -14.90 -9.48 24.49
N LEU A 63 -14.04 -10.23 25.18
CA LEU A 63 -12.67 -9.80 25.47
C LEU A 63 -11.69 -10.04 24.33
N TYR A 64 -11.94 -11.05 23.50
CA TYR A 64 -10.96 -11.50 22.50
C TYR A 64 -11.56 -11.61 21.11
N HIS A 65 -12.65 -12.36 20.93
CA HIS A 65 -13.13 -12.68 19.58
C HIS A 65 -13.55 -11.42 18.81
N GLN A 66 -14.41 -10.59 19.41
CA GLN A 66 -14.93 -9.38 18.79
C GLN A 66 -13.82 -8.33 18.57
N PRO A 67 -12.97 -7.96 19.55
CA PRO A 67 -11.87 -7.03 19.31
C PRO A 67 -10.88 -7.50 18.24
N PHE A 68 -10.62 -8.81 18.15
CA PHE A 68 -9.74 -9.35 17.12
C PHE A 68 -10.39 -9.32 15.73
N GLU A 69 -11.70 -9.52 15.64
CA GLU A 69 -12.46 -9.38 14.40
C GLU A 69 -12.48 -7.94 13.90
N GLU A 70 -12.81 -7.00 14.79
CA GLU A 70 -12.79 -5.57 14.50
C GLU A 70 -11.41 -5.16 14.01
N LYS A 71 -10.35 -5.55 14.73
CA LYS A 71 -9.00 -5.15 14.34
C LYS A 71 -8.50 -5.80 13.06
N PHE A 72 -8.91 -7.05 12.81
CA PHE A 72 -8.66 -7.70 11.52
C PHE A 72 -9.35 -6.99 10.35
N ASN A 73 -10.58 -6.50 10.54
CA ASN A 73 -11.31 -5.76 9.52
C ASN A 73 -10.68 -4.38 9.27
N ASP A 74 -10.30 -3.65 10.32
CA ASP A 74 -9.56 -2.38 10.21
C ASP A 74 -8.28 -2.56 9.38
N LEU A 75 -7.47 -3.57 9.72
CA LEU A 75 -6.20 -3.84 9.03
C LEU A 75 -6.44 -4.19 7.55
N LYS A 76 -7.52 -4.91 7.23
CA LYS A 76 -7.91 -5.20 5.85
C LYS A 76 -8.28 -3.96 5.05
N GLU A 77 -8.98 -3.03 5.68
CA GLU A 77 -9.33 -1.75 5.04
C GLU A 77 -8.07 -0.91 4.83
N TYR A 78 -7.21 -0.83 5.85
CA TYR A 78 -5.97 -0.07 5.79
C TYR A 78 -5.01 -0.58 4.71
N ILE A 79 -4.88 -1.89 4.53
CA ILE A 79 -4.10 -2.48 3.43
C ILE A 79 -4.58 -1.96 2.07
N LYS A 80 -5.90 -1.87 1.85
CA LYS A 80 -6.45 -1.38 0.58
C LYS A 80 -6.13 0.11 0.38
N GLU A 81 -6.16 0.90 1.44
CA GLU A 81 -5.75 2.30 1.37
C GLU A 81 -4.28 2.45 1.00
N LEU A 82 -3.40 1.61 1.56
CA LEU A 82 -1.97 1.58 1.20
C LEU A 82 -1.75 1.17 -0.25
N GLU A 83 -2.50 0.18 -0.74
CA GLU A 83 -2.45 -0.24 -2.16
C GLU A 83 -2.86 0.89 -3.11
N GLU A 84 -3.93 1.63 -2.78
CA GLU A 84 -4.37 2.76 -3.58
C GLU A 84 -3.38 3.93 -3.50
N LYS A 85 -2.84 4.25 -2.31
CA LYS A 85 -1.76 5.24 -2.17
C LYS A 85 -0.56 4.88 -3.04
N LYS A 86 -0.08 3.64 -2.95
CA LYS A 86 1.03 3.12 -3.77
C LYS A 86 0.75 3.32 -5.25
N ARG A 87 -0.46 2.94 -5.71
CA ARG A 87 -0.88 3.11 -7.11
C ARG A 87 -0.83 4.56 -7.56
N VAL A 88 -1.32 5.49 -6.75
CA VAL A 88 -1.31 6.92 -7.06
C VAL A 88 0.12 7.46 -7.18
N PHE A 89 1.00 7.12 -6.24
CA PHE A 89 2.40 7.55 -6.30
C PHE A 89 3.17 6.93 -7.47
N GLN A 90 2.90 5.67 -7.82
CA GLN A 90 3.42 5.06 -9.05
C GLN A 90 2.92 5.76 -10.32
N MET A 91 1.66 6.21 -10.35
CA MET A 91 1.17 7.00 -11.48
C MET A 91 1.89 8.35 -11.62
N PHE A 92 2.37 8.94 -10.53
CA PHE A 92 3.21 10.14 -10.61
C PHE A 92 4.56 9.84 -11.24
N THR A 93 5.26 8.78 -10.81
CA THR A 93 6.55 8.39 -11.41
C THR A 93 6.40 8.06 -12.90
N ASP A 94 5.37 7.32 -13.28
CA ASP A 94 5.10 6.97 -14.68
C ASP A 94 4.84 8.20 -15.57
N LYS A 95 4.17 9.22 -15.01
CA LYS A 95 3.92 10.47 -15.73
C LYS A 95 5.19 11.29 -15.89
N ILE A 96 6.03 11.34 -14.85
CA ILE A 96 7.34 12.01 -14.91
C ILE A 96 8.20 11.35 -15.98
N ASP A 97 8.25 10.02 -16.01
CA ASP A 97 9.01 9.26 -17.01
C ASP A 97 8.52 9.53 -18.42
N LYS A 98 7.20 9.48 -18.66
CA LYS A 98 6.62 9.80 -19.98
C LYS A 98 6.91 11.21 -20.46
N VAL A 99 6.90 12.21 -19.57
CA VAL A 99 7.23 13.60 -19.93
C VAL A 99 8.71 13.72 -20.25
N THR A 100 9.56 12.99 -19.53
CA THR A 100 11.01 12.98 -19.73
C THR A 100 11.39 12.24 -21.02
N GLU A 101 10.70 11.16 -21.38
CA GLU A 101 10.92 10.38 -22.62
C GLU A 101 10.40 11.07 -23.88
N LYS A 102 9.20 11.67 -23.84
CA LYS A 102 8.58 12.32 -25.01
C LYS A 102 9.36 13.53 -25.55
N GLU A 103 10.22 14.14 -24.75
CA GLU A 103 11.11 15.21 -25.22
C GLU A 103 12.45 14.71 -25.76
N VAL A 104 12.77 13.42 -25.59
CA VAL A 104 13.98 12.78 -26.13
C VAL A 104 13.77 12.30 -27.57
N GLU A 105 12.51 12.18 -28.04
CA GLU A 105 12.22 12.14 -29.48
C GLU A 105 12.46 13.53 -30.06
N PRO A 106 13.61 13.79 -30.72
CA PRO A 106 13.86 15.09 -31.26
C PRO A 106 13.08 15.20 -32.56
N GLN A 107 12.65 16.41 -32.84
CA GLN A 107 12.09 16.88 -34.10
C GLN A 107 13.12 16.76 -35.26
N PHE A 108 13.68 15.57 -35.51
CA PHE A 108 14.59 15.25 -36.61
C PHE A 108 13.86 14.73 -37.86
N ALA A 109 12.59 15.09 -38.04
CA ALA A 109 11.84 14.81 -39.26
C ALA A 109 11.38 16.10 -39.95
N VAL A 110 12.20 17.16 -39.93
CA VAL A 110 12.03 18.28 -40.87
C VAL A 110 13.41 18.76 -41.34
N ALA A 111 13.99 18.07 -42.31
CA ALA A 111 15.00 18.64 -43.20
C ALA A 111 15.05 17.86 -44.53
N GLN A 112 14.27 18.38 -45.49
CA GLN A 112 14.53 18.50 -46.93
C GLN A 112 14.99 17.28 -47.76
N SER A 113 14.19 17.01 -48.80
CA SER A 113 14.72 16.87 -50.17
C SER A 113 13.68 17.35 -51.18
N GLU A 114 13.94 18.53 -51.75
CA GLU A 114 13.46 18.98 -53.07
C GLU A 114 14.22 18.26 -54.19
#